data_AF-A0A507EI23-F1
#
_entry.id   AF-A0A507EI23-F1
#
_cell.length_a   1.000
_cell.length_b   1.000
_cell.length_c   1.000
_cell.angle_alpha   90.00
_cell.angle_beta   90.00
_cell.angle_gamma   90.00
#
_symmetry.space_group_name_H-M   'P 1'
#
loop_
_entity.id
_entity.type
_entity.pdbx_description
1 polymer ?
#
loop_
_entity_poly.entity_id
_entity_poly.type
_entity_poly.pdbx_seq_one_letter_code
_entity_poly.pdbx_strand_id
1 'polypeptide(L)'
;MPSPFSGGLTAIKPDTPQPHVAASAEADECIIPAKSPHRPRRKVKRDVMPCIEVAGEGKKWEVEKREIVEATTVFSKTIPRFPFPPLISGAHQERHREILTQIRTLFTDPTQTLPEHDFIAVTRMCGIPRYINRALFMRCGGEVDGAGVCFEGFERFWRCLLNCPTTHETVFAILRKEGNSLSEDDFRVVVQDVCAHHPGLVFLRDMPVFQTRYVDTVVTRIFYDKTRNIVPRMTFKEFKKDGVMELVQGLEKEDDINMTRNAFSYKHFYVIYCKFWELDTDHDLHISFSSLSTYENSCLSAPILRRVFSGAGRGQHLQNDLMTYRDFIWFILAVEDKASRAGLEYWFRCLDIDGDGVISLWEFQEFFEEQARRMEEWRMSDLWKWGDFLCAVLDMINPKDPTRISLHDLRRSNNAALIFDMLFDIRKYDLHLRRIDPGFREWDDVFGVDDSGDRVKLEGWDKYAERAYDELAFDESHNESSNFSSGRFYMDDSELWEDDDDVDLARDTRLEDEDRQDESPEPMILDDEKDEEENAVPEGV
;
A
#
# COMPACT_ATOMS: atom_id res chain seq x y z
N MET A 1 13.45 25.48 -17.95
CA MET A 1 13.43 25.79 -19.39
C MET A 1 12.00 25.50 -19.90
N PRO A 2 11.49 26.11 -20.99
CA PRO A 2 10.13 25.82 -21.46
C PRO A 2 10.04 24.44 -22.15
N SER A 3 8.94 23.72 -21.93
CA SER A 3 8.65 22.40 -22.53
C SER A 3 8.00 22.51 -23.93
N PRO A 4 8.21 21.57 -24.87
CA PRO A 4 7.83 21.75 -26.28
C PRO A 4 6.81 20.72 -26.82
N PHE A 5 5.59 20.63 -26.26
CA PHE A 5 4.54 19.77 -26.83
C PHE A 5 3.24 20.54 -27.15
N SER A 6 2.88 20.57 -28.44
CA SER A 6 1.55 20.96 -28.93
C SER A 6 1.27 20.44 -30.34
N GLY A 7 0.29 19.54 -30.48
CA GLY A 7 -0.17 19.03 -31.77
C GLY A 7 -0.89 17.68 -31.64
N GLY A 8 -2.16 17.64 -32.02
CA GLY A 8 -2.96 16.42 -32.13
C GLY A 8 -4.00 16.57 -33.26
N LEU A 9 -4.64 15.48 -33.69
CA LEU A 9 -5.72 15.51 -34.70
C LEU A 9 -6.57 14.23 -34.72
N THR A 10 -7.87 14.37 -34.39
CA THR A 10 -9.06 13.65 -34.92
C THR A 10 -9.10 12.12 -35.09
N ALA A 11 -10.14 11.51 -34.53
CA ALA A 11 -10.48 10.08 -34.62
C ALA A 11 -11.51 9.72 -35.73
N ILE A 12 -11.69 8.41 -35.97
CA ILE A 12 -12.81 7.77 -36.70
C ILE A 12 -13.28 6.57 -35.85
N LYS A 13 -14.57 6.18 -35.91
CA LYS A 13 -15.18 5.11 -35.07
C LYS A 13 -15.62 3.86 -35.88
N PRO A 14 -15.94 2.72 -35.22
CA PRO A 14 -15.88 1.37 -35.81
C PRO A 14 -17.25 0.75 -36.15
N ASP A 15 -17.24 -0.53 -36.55
CA ASP A 15 -18.41 -1.43 -36.59
C ASP A 15 -18.07 -2.82 -35.98
N THR A 16 -19.05 -3.43 -35.30
CA THR A 16 -19.05 -4.75 -34.64
C THR A 16 -19.93 -5.76 -35.46
N PRO A 17 -20.35 -6.99 -35.03
CA PRO A 17 -20.18 -7.71 -33.76
C PRO A 17 -19.73 -9.20 -33.87
N GLN A 18 -19.64 -9.88 -32.72
CA GLN A 18 -19.62 -11.36 -32.58
C GLN A 18 -20.97 -12.00 -32.91
N PRO A 19 -21.05 -13.35 -32.92
CA PRO A 19 -21.88 -13.98 -31.87
C PRO A 19 -21.25 -15.21 -31.17
N HIS A 20 -21.82 -15.53 -30.00
CA HIS A 20 -21.70 -16.80 -29.27
C HIS A 20 -22.36 -17.97 -30.08
N VAL A 21 -22.41 -19.26 -29.67
CA VAL A 21 -22.94 -19.81 -28.40
C VAL A 21 -22.57 -21.29 -28.12
N ALA A 22 -22.89 -21.75 -26.90
CA ALA A 22 -22.17 -22.80 -26.17
C ALA A 22 -22.84 -24.20 -26.01
N ALA A 23 -22.16 -25.06 -25.23
CA ALA A 23 -22.64 -26.16 -24.39
C ALA A 23 -23.12 -27.49 -25.00
N SER A 24 -22.52 -28.57 -24.48
CA SER A 24 -23.21 -29.76 -23.96
C SER A 24 -22.33 -30.37 -22.87
N ALA A 25 -22.92 -30.82 -21.76
CA ALA A 25 -22.17 -31.34 -20.60
C ALA A 25 -22.32 -32.85 -20.44
N GLU A 26 -21.28 -33.49 -19.92
CA GLU A 26 -21.38 -34.77 -19.19
C GLU A 26 -20.80 -34.57 -17.78
N ALA A 27 -21.23 -35.41 -16.84
CA ALA A 27 -20.92 -35.26 -15.42
C ALA A 27 -20.39 -36.58 -14.85
N ASP A 28 -19.48 -36.49 -13.88
CA ASP A 28 -18.98 -37.65 -13.13
C ASP A 28 -18.90 -37.33 -11.63
N GLU A 29 -18.99 -38.35 -10.78
CA GLU A 29 -19.56 -38.17 -9.43
C GLU A 29 -18.58 -37.82 -8.28
N CYS A 30 -19.14 -37.15 -7.27
CA CYS A 30 -18.49 -36.70 -6.04
C CYS A 30 -17.78 -37.81 -5.23
N ILE A 31 -16.58 -37.49 -4.71
CA ILE A 31 -16.07 -38.04 -3.44
C ILE A 31 -15.61 -36.89 -2.54
N ILE A 32 -16.28 -36.70 -1.39
CA ILE A 32 -16.04 -35.59 -0.45
C ILE A 32 -15.50 -36.13 0.90
N PRO A 33 -14.29 -35.74 1.34
CA PRO A 33 -13.82 -36.01 2.71
C PRO A 33 -14.61 -35.22 3.77
N ALA A 34 -14.90 -35.86 4.91
CA ALA A 34 -15.88 -35.36 5.86
C ALA A 34 -15.46 -34.12 6.68
N LYS A 35 -16.39 -33.18 6.89
CA LYS A 35 -16.25 -32.05 7.82
C LYS A 35 -16.30 -32.51 9.27
N SER A 36 -15.26 -32.21 10.06
CA SER A 36 -15.24 -32.42 11.52
C SER A 36 -16.08 -31.33 12.24
N PRO A 37 -16.76 -31.62 13.37
CA PRO A 37 -17.96 -30.88 13.76
C PRO A 37 -17.73 -29.54 14.50
N HIS A 38 -18.62 -28.58 14.26
CA HIS A 38 -18.68 -27.31 14.98
C HIS A 38 -18.87 -27.50 16.49
N ARG A 39 -17.99 -26.88 17.29
CA ARG A 39 -18.12 -26.77 18.75
C ARG A 39 -18.94 -25.51 19.11
N PRO A 40 -20.04 -25.60 19.89
CA PRO A 40 -20.91 -24.46 20.12
C PRO A 40 -20.26 -23.37 20.97
N ARG A 41 -20.47 -22.09 20.61
CA ARG A 41 -19.99 -20.91 21.35
C ARG A 41 -20.59 -20.85 22.76
N ARG A 42 -19.84 -21.30 23.76
CA ARG A 42 -20.21 -21.24 25.19
C ARG A 42 -20.05 -19.80 25.72
N LYS A 43 -21.14 -19.19 26.18
CA LYS A 43 -21.11 -17.85 26.81
C LYS A 43 -20.24 -17.90 28.08
N VAL A 44 -19.16 -17.12 28.13
CA VAL A 44 -18.29 -17.00 29.30
C VAL A 44 -18.95 -16.10 30.35
N LYS A 45 -19.37 -16.69 31.47
CA LYS A 45 -19.50 -15.94 32.72
C LYS A 45 -18.11 -15.71 33.30
N ARG A 46 -17.89 -14.55 33.93
CA ARG A 46 -16.73 -14.33 34.80
C ARG A 46 -17.01 -14.95 36.16
N ASP A 47 -16.70 -16.23 36.30
CA ASP A 47 -16.65 -16.88 37.61
C ASP A 47 -15.27 -16.65 38.24
N VAL A 48 -15.24 -16.44 39.57
CA VAL A 48 -14.05 -15.99 40.32
C VAL A 48 -13.14 -17.18 40.66
N MET A 49 -11.82 -16.96 40.73
CA MET A 49 -10.87 -17.99 41.16
C MET A 49 -11.21 -18.51 42.57
N PRO A 50 -11.17 -19.83 42.82
CA PRO A 50 -11.32 -20.37 44.17
C PRO A 50 -10.06 -20.09 45.00
N CYS A 51 -10.25 -19.53 46.20
CA CYS A 51 -9.19 -19.46 47.20
C CYS A 51 -8.97 -20.84 47.83
N ILE A 52 -7.72 -21.16 48.15
CA ILE A 52 -7.34 -22.41 48.81
C ILE A 52 -7.72 -22.31 50.30
N GLU A 53 -8.52 -23.26 50.78
CA GLU A 53 -8.78 -23.40 52.22
C GLU A 53 -7.59 -24.09 52.90
N VAL A 54 -6.98 -23.40 53.87
CA VAL A 54 -6.03 -24.00 54.83
C VAL A 54 -6.73 -24.06 56.18
N ALA A 55 -6.84 -25.25 56.76
CA ALA A 55 -7.51 -25.44 58.04
C ALA A 55 -6.75 -24.76 59.20
N GLY A 56 -7.46 -23.96 59.99
CA GLY A 56 -6.95 -23.29 61.19
C GLY A 56 -8.11 -22.87 62.09
N GLU A 57 -7.97 -23.08 63.39
CA GLU A 57 -9.11 -23.05 64.32
C GLU A 57 -9.49 -21.65 64.82
N GLY A 58 -10.80 -21.43 65.02
CA GLY A 58 -11.28 -20.60 66.13
C GLY A 58 -11.40 -19.08 65.94
N LYS A 59 -12.42 -18.63 65.19
CA LYS A 59 -13.40 -17.62 65.66
C LYS A 59 -14.59 -17.47 64.71
N LYS A 60 -15.80 -17.62 65.25
CA LYS A 60 -17.05 -17.40 64.53
C LYS A 60 -17.40 -15.90 64.53
N TRP A 61 -17.31 -15.25 63.37
CA TRP A 61 -17.79 -13.88 63.18
C TRP A 61 -19.12 -13.90 62.45
N GLU A 62 -20.21 -13.57 63.14
CA GLU A 62 -21.52 -13.35 62.52
C GLU A 62 -21.58 -11.92 61.97
N VAL A 63 -21.37 -11.77 60.66
CA VAL A 63 -21.49 -10.48 59.97
C VAL A 63 -22.96 -10.22 59.67
N GLU A 64 -23.52 -9.16 60.26
CA GLU A 64 -24.92 -8.77 60.00
C GLU A 64 -25.13 -8.35 58.53
N LYS A 65 -26.17 -8.89 57.89
CA LYS A 65 -26.53 -8.57 56.49
C LYS A 65 -27.22 -7.19 56.35
N ARG A 66 -26.67 -6.14 56.96
CA ARG A 66 -27.27 -4.78 56.94
C ARG A 66 -26.41 -3.69 56.27
N GLU A 67 -25.09 -3.70 56.42
CA GLU A 67 -24.25 -2.55 56.00
C GLU A 67 -23.95 -2.46 54.48
N ILE A 68 -24.04 -3.57 53.74
CA ILE A 68 -23.65 -3.62 52.31
C ILE A 68 -24.55 -2.74 51.41
N VAL A 69 -25.81 -2.53 51.82
CA VAL A 69 -26.76 -1.66 51.09
C VAL A 69 -26.39 -0.18 51.25
N GLU A 70 -25.97 0.24 52.45
CA GLU A 70 -25.59 1.62 52.71
C GLU A 70 -24.26 1.99 52.03
N ALA A 71 -23.25 1.11 52.09
CA ALA A 71 -21.98 1.32 51.39
C ALA A 71 -22.16 1.65 49.90
N THR A 72 -23.07 0.93 49.22
CA THR A 72 -23.37 1.13 47.79
C THR A 72 -24.04 2.49 47.52
N THR A 73 -24.84 3.00 48.46
CA THR A 73 -25.49 4.33 48.34
C THR A 73 -24.61 5.51 48.76
N VAL A 74 -23.48 5.27 49.43
CA VAL A 74 -22.50 6.31 49.79
C VAL A 74 -21.56 6.64 48.63
N PHE A 75 -21.03 5.65 47.90
CA PHE A 75 -20.17 5.91 46.72
C PHE A 75 -20.88 6.70 45.61
N SER A 76 -22.21 6.60 45.50
CA SER A 76 -23.01 7.41 44.58
C SER A 76 -23.13 8.91 44.98
N LYS A 77 -22.59 9.32 46.14
CA LYS A 77 -22.64 10.71 46.64
C LYS A 77 -21.29 11.42 46.67
N THR A 78 -20.18 10.68 46.63
CA THR A 78 -18.81 11.23 46.67
C THR A 78 -18.20 11.46 45.29
N ILE A 79 -18.72 10.81 44.24
CA ILE A 79 -18.46 11.20 42.85
C ILE A 79 -19.48 12.30 42.49
N PRO A 80 -19.06 13.54 42.19
CA PRO A 80 -19.98 14.56 41.69
C PRO A 80 -20.66 14.05 40.42
N ARG A 81 -21.94 14.38 40.22
CA ARG A 81 -22.51 14.34 38.86
C ARG A 81 -21.77 15.38 38.03
N PHE A 82 -20.72 14.96 37.34
CA PHE A 82 -20.10 15.74 36.28
C PHE A 82 -21.23 16.19 35.35
N PRO A 83 -21.49 17.50 35.22
CA PRO A 83 -22.43 17.97 34.22
C PRO A 83 -21.75 17.70 32.89
N PHE A 84 -22.14 16.61 32.21
CA PHE A 84 -21.94 16.52 30.78
C PHE A 84 -22.66 17.72 30.19
N PRO A 85 -21.95 18.69 29.58
CA PRO A 85 -22.62 19.73 28.79
C PRO A 85 -23.32 19.03 27.61
N PRO A 86 -24.13 19.74 26.79
CA PRO A 86 -24.28 19.29 25.42
C PRO A 86 -22.88 19.01 24.85
N LEU A 87 -22.66 17.81 24.31
CA LEU A 87 -21.34 17.36 23.80
C LEU A 87 -20.76 18.34 22.76
N ILE A 88 -21.63 19.16 22.17
CA ILE A 88 -21.36 20.22 21.22
C ILE A 88 -21.54 21.57 21.94
N SER A 89 -20.46 22.33 22.09
CA SER A 89 -20.49 23.67 22.68
C SER A 89 -21.47 24.59 21.94
N GLY A 90 -22.18 25.47 22.67
CA GLY A 90 -23.08 26.47 22.07
C GLY A 90 -22.37 27.37 21.05
N ALA A 91 -21.07 27.66 21.25
CA ALA A 91 -20.27 28.43 20.28
C ALA A 91 -19.99 27.65 18.97
N HIS A 92 -19.89 26.31 19.03
CA HIS A 92 -19.85 25.51 17.80
C HIS A 92 -21.22 25.49 17.12
N GLN A 93 -22.30 25.33 17.88
CA GLN A 93 -23.66 25.36 17.32
C GLN A 93 -23.96 26.69 16.62
N GLU A 94 -23.50 27.82 17.15
CA GLU A 94 -23.68 29.12 16.51
C GLU A 94 -22.83 29.24 15.24
N ARG A 95 -21.52 28.92 15.29
CA ARG A 95 -20.67 28.85 14.09
C ARG A 95 -21.29 28.00 12.98
N HIS A 96 -21.88 26.87 13.35
CA HIS A 96 -22.52 25.94 12.41
C HIS A 96 -23.79 26.53 11.76
N ARG A 97 -24.47 27.48 12.43
CA ARG A 97 -25.58 28.27 11.84
C ARG A 97 -25.08 29.48 11.05
N GLU A 98 -24.03 30.15 11.51
CA GLU A 98 -23.37 31.25 10.80
C GLU A 98 -22.91 30.78 9.42
N ILE A 99 -22.22 29.64 9.35
CA ILE A 99 -21.77 29.01 8.10
C ILE A 99 -22.95 28.68 7.18
N LEU A 100 -24.03 28.07 7.69
CA LEU A 100 -25.27 27.84 6.90
C LEU A 100 -25.87 29.14 6.36
N THR A 101 -25.91 30.18 7.18
CA THR A 101 -26.52 31.48 6.83
C THR A 101 -25.70 32.20 5.77
N GLN A 102 -24.37 32.16 5.87
CA GLN A 102 -23.46 32.72 4.88
C GLN A 102 -23.51 31.91 3.57
N ILE A 103 -23.47 30.58 3.63
CA ILE A 103 -23.55 29.74 2.42
C ILE A 103 -24.89 29.91 1.70
N ARG A 104 -26.00 30.18 2.43
CA ARG A 104 -27.29 30.46 1.80
C ARG A 104 -27.25 31.68 0.87
N THR A 105 -26.35 32.65 1.05
CA THR A 105 -26.25 33.81 0.14
C THR A 105 -25.57 33.49 -1.18
N LEU A 106 -24.93 32.31 -1.33
CA LEU A 106 -24.42 31.83 -2.61
C LEU A 106 -25.52 31.23 -3.51
N PHE A 107 -26.66 30.86 -2.92
CA PHE A 107 -27.83 30.29 -3.60
C PHE A 107 -28.91 31.37 -3.74
N THR A 108 -28.89 32.10 -4.86
CA THR A 108 -29.78 33.24 -5.11
C THR A 108 -31.18 32.82 -5.53
N ASP A 109 -31.31 31.69 -6.24
CA ASP A 109 -32.57 31.05 -6.58
C ASP A 109 -32.75 29.74 -5.77
N PRO A 110 -33.94 29.45 -5.21
CA PRO A 110 -34.21 28.16 -4.55
C PRO A 110 -33.96 26.91 -5.40
N THR A 111 -34.00 27.04 -6.73
CA THR A 111 -33.73 25.96 -7.70
C THR A 111 -32.27 25.92 -8.18
N GLN A 112 -31.42 26.84 -7.71
CA GLN A 112 -30.01 26.88 -8.10
C GLN A 112 -29.23 25.66 -7.59
N THR A 113 -28.54 25.01 -8.51
CA THR A 113 -27.48 24.03 -8.24
C THR A 113 -26.12 24.66 -8.53
N LEU A 114 -25.11 24.35 -7.71
CA LEU A 114 -23.72 24.72 -7.97
C LEU A 114 -22.97 23.52 -8.56
N PRO A 115 -22.20 23.66 -9.66
CA PRO A 115 -21.28 22.63 -10.14
C PRO A 115 -20.05 22.53 -9.22
N GLU A 116 -19.26 21.46 -9.36
CA GLU A 116 -18.11 21.17 -8.48
C GLU A 116 -17.12 22.34 -8.37
N HIS A 117 -16.85 23.03 -9.48
CA HIS A 117 -15.97 24.20 -9.55
C HIS A 117 -16.44 25.34 -8.64
N ASP A 118 -17.71 25.74 -8.73
CA ASP A 118 -18.25 26.86 -7.96
C ASP A 118 -18.45 26.48 -6.48
N PHE A 119 -18.65 25.18 -6.22
CA PHE A 119 -18.75 24.62 -4.88
C PHE A 119 -17.45 24.76 -4.05
N ILE A 120 -16.30 25.05 -4.68
CA ILE A 120 -15.04 25.40 -3.99
C ILE A 120 -15.23 26.58 -3.02
N ALA A 121 -16.11 27.54 -3.34
CA ALA A 121 -16.45 28.64 -2.44
C ALA A 121 -17.14 28.14 -1.15
N VAL A 122 -18.06 27.18 -1.28
CA VAL A 122 -18.76 26.53 -0.17
C VAL A 122 -17.77 25.80 0.74
N THR A 123 -16.88 24.99 0.15
CA THR A 123 -15.83 24.24 0.86
C THR A 123 -14.91 25.17 1.66
N ARG A 124 -14.46 26.28 1.07
CA ARG A 124 -13.65 27.30 1.76
C ARG A 124 -14.40 27.97 2.92
N MET A 125 -15.68 28.31 2.74
CA MET A 125 -16.50 28.92 3.81
C MET A 125 -16.78 27.95 4.97
N CYS A 126 -16.74 26.65 4.73
CA CYS A 126 -16.80 25.62 5.77
C CYS A 126 -15.49 25.49 6.58
N GLY A 127 -14.39 26.12 6.15
CA GLY A 127 -13.06 25.97 6.76
C GLY A 127 -12.43 24.60 6.48
N ILE A 128 -12.70 24.03 5.30
CA ILE A 128 -12.26 22.70 4.86
C ILE A 128 -11.19 22.85 3.76
N PRO A 129 -10.14 21.99 3.73
CA PRO A 129 -9.10 22.04 2.69
C PRO A 129 -9.64 21.88 1.27
N ARG A 130 -9.04 22.58 0.30
CA ARG A 130 -9.49 22.63 -1.12
C ARG A 130 -9.73 21.25 -1.72
N TYR A 131 -8.83 20.29 -1.57
CA TYR A 131 -8.94 18.97 -2.23
C TYR A 131 -9.89 17.99 -1.52
N ILE A 132 -10.59 18.44 -0.47
CA ILE A 132 -11.76 17.74 0.09
C ILE A 132 -13.06 18.19 -0.62
N ASN A 133 -12.98 19.14 -1.57
CA ASN A 133 -14.14 19.69 -2.29
C ASN A 133 -14.95 18.61 -3.00
N ARG A 134 -14.31 17.77 -3.84
CA ARG A 134 -14.99 16.69 -4.56
C ARG A 134 -15.72 15.74 -3.62
N ALA A 135 -15.08 15.38 -2.50
CA ALA A 135 -15.69 14.55 -1.46
C ALA A 135 -16.91 15.24 -0.82
N LEU A 136 -16.79 16.50 -0.39
CA LEU A 136 -17.91 17.24 0.21
C LEU A 136 -19.07 17.42 -0.78
N PHE A 137 -18.77 17.75 -2.03
CA PHE A 137 -19.72 17.91 -3.14
C PHE A 137 -20.53 16.62 -3.36
N MET A 138 -19.87 15.47 -3.51
CA MET A 138 -20.54 14.17 -3.63
C MET A 138 -21.39 13.83 -2.39
N ARG A 139 -20.91 14.11 -1.17
CA ARG A 139 -21.70 13.88 0.06
C ARG A 139 -22.93 14.79 0.19
N CYS A 140 -22.98 15.92 -0.51
CA CYS A 140 -24.15 16.77 -0.58
C CYS A 140 -25.17 16.34 -1.66
N GLY A 141 -24.82 15.33 -2.49
CA GLY A 141 -25.65 14.81 -3.57
C GLY A 141 -25.32 15.38 -4.95
N GLY A 142 -24.10 15.87 -5.16
CA GLY A 142 -23.59 16.22 -6.49
C GLY A 142 -22.89 15.05 -7.18
N GLU A 143 -22.84 15.08 -8.50
CA GLU A 143 -22.16 14.10 -9.36
C GLU A 143 -21.08 14.82 -10.18
N VAL A 144 -19.88 14.24 -10.27
CA VAL A 144 -18.78 14.83 -11.05
C VAL A 144 -19.19 14.87 -12.52
N ASP A 145 -19.05 16.04 -13.14
CA ASP A 145 -19.53 16.37 -14.50
C ASP A 145 -21.04 16.12 -14.75
N GLY A 146 -21.83 15.94 -13.68
CA GLY A 146 -23.26 15.65 -13.71
C GLY A 146 -24.10 16.63 -12.88
N ALA A 147 -24.96 16.11 -12.00
CA ALA A 147 -25.83 16.92 -11.16
C ALA A 147 -25.05 17.86 -10.20
N GLY A 148 -25.36 19.15 -10.22
CA GLY A 148 -24.85 20.12 -9.24
C GLY A 148 -25.58 20.07 -7.89
N VAL A 149 -24.92 20.51 -6.82
CA VAL A 149 -25.47 20.52 -5.46
C VAL A 149 -26.42 21.70 -5.26
N CYS A 150 -27.66 21.45 -4.81
CA CYS A 150 -28.57 22.48 -4.33
C CYS A 150 -28.36 22.78 -2.83
N PHE A 151 -28.82 23.94 -2.35
CA PHE A 151 -28.69 24.32 -0.94
C PHE A 151 -29.30 23.29 0.03
N GLU A 152 -30.44 22.69 -0.32
CA GLU A 152 -31.11 21.71 0.55
C GLU A 152 -30.30 20.41 0.70
N GLY A 153 -29.61 19.98 -0.36
CA GLY A 153 -28.67 18.87 -0.34
C GLY A 153 -27.49 19.13 0.61
N PHE A 154 -26.86 20.30 0.47
CA PHE A 154 -25.80 20.77 1.37
C PHE A 154 -26.29 20.92 2.81
N GLU A 155 -27.39 21.62 3.07
CA GLU A 155 -27.91 21.89 4.41
C GLU A 155 -28.28 20.59 5.15
N ARG A 156 -28.88 19.63 4.44
CA ARG A 156 -29.18 18.29 4.96
C ARG A 156 -27.91 17.56 5.41
N PHE A 157 -26.86 17.54 4.59
CA PHE A 157 -25.61 16.86 4.93
C PHE A 157 -24.83 17.61 6.03
N TRP A 158 -24.70 18.93 5.92
CA TRP A 158 -24.02 19.78 6.88
C TRP A 158 -24.63 19.63 8.29
N ARG A 159 -25.97 19.58 8.42
CA ARG A 159 -26.64 19.30 9.72
C ARG A 159 -26.22 17.98 10.38
N CYS A 160 -25.80 16.96 9.63
CA CYS A 160 -25.29 15.71 10.20
C CYS A 160 -23.89 15.88 10.82
N LEU A 161 -23.12 16.87 10.39
CA LEU A 161 -21.77 17.18 10.87
C LEU A 161 -21.77 18.00 12.19
N LEU A 162 -22.93 18.38 12.71
CA LEU A 162 -23.07 19.11 13.98
C LEU A 162 -22.45 18.39 15.20
N ASN A 163 -22.25 17.07 15.11
CA ASN A 163 -21.56 16.26 16.12
C ASN A 163 -20.02 16.22 15.97
N CYS A 164 -19.45 16.99 15.03
CA CYS A 164 -18.03 17.05 14.72
C CYS A 164 -17.45 18.41 15.16
N PRO A 165 -17.06 18.59 16.44
CA PRO A 165 -16.68 19.90 16.96
C PRO A 165 -15.41 20.49 16.34
N THR A 166 -14.51 19.68 15.77
CA THR A 166 -13.24 20.10 15.15
C THR A 166 -13.16 19.80 13.65
N THR A 167 -12.38 20.59 12.90
CA THR A 167 -12.17 20.40 11.44
C THR A 167 -11.68 19.00 11.10
N HIS A 168 -10.81 18.40 11.90
CA HIS A 168 -10.37 17.01 11.71
C HIS A 168 -11.54 16.01 11.72
N GLU A 169 -12.50 16.19 12.64
CA GLU A 169 -13.69 15.32 12.73
C GLU A 169 -14.64 15.55 11.57
N THR A 170 -14.79 16.81 11.14
CA THR A 170 -15.59 17.20 9.97
C THR A 170 -15.04 16.58 8.68
N VAL A 171 -13.73 16.73 8.41
CA VAL A 171 -13.07 16.12 7.24
C VAL A 171 -13.15 14.59 7.30
N PHE A 172 -12.85 13.97 8.44
CA PHE A 172 -12.98 12.52 8.63
C PHE A 172 -14.43 12.03 8.41
N ALA A 173 -15.44 12.82 8.79
CA ALA A 173 -16.84 12.51 8.57
C ALA A 173 -17.30 12.71 7.11
N ILE A 174 -16.67 13.63 6.35
CA ILE A 174 -16.87 13.82 4.91
C ILE A 174 -16.27 12.67 4.11
N LEU A 175 -15.08 12.18 4.48
CA LEU A 175 -14.42 11.10 3.76
C LEU A 175 -15.09 9.74 4.01
N ARG A 176 -15.50 9.43 5.25
CA ARG A 176 -16.09 8.10 5.54
C ARG A 176 -17.45 7.91 4.87
N LYS A 177 -17.54 6.99 3.91
CA LYS A 177 -18.82 6.52 3.36
C LYS A 177 -19.63 5.83 4.47
N GLU A 178 -19.04 4.83 5.12
CA GLU A 178 -19.70 4.04 6.16
C GLU A 178 -18.84 3.79 7.42
N GLY A 179 -19.49 3.45 8.53
CA GLY A 179 -18.82 3.03 9.77
C GLY A 179 -18.00 4.13 10.46
N ASN A 180 -16.98 3.70 11.20
CA ASN A 180 -16.17 4.56 12.10
C ASN A 180 -14.68 4.65 11.68
N SER A 181 -14.36 4.29 10.44
CA SER A 181 -12.98 4.15 9.94
C SER A 181 -12.93 4.15 8.42
N LEU A 182 -12.03 4.94 7.85
CA LEU A 182 -11.83 5.10 6.41
C LEU A 182 -11.22 3.83 5.79
N SER A 183 -11.66 3.41 4.61
CA SER A 183 -10.88 2.50 3.73
C SER A 183 -9.98 3.31 2.79
N GLU A 184 -9.15 2.61 2.00
CA GLU A 184 -8.38 3.22 0.91
C GLU A 184 -9.31 3.91 -0.13
N ASP A 185 -10.47 3.31 -0.42
CA ASP A 185 -11.43 3.80 -1.41
C ASP A 185 -12.37 4.92 -0.89
N ASP A 186 -12.27 5.27 0.40
CA ASP A 186 -12.78 6.54 0.94
C ASP A 186 -11.83 7.72 0.60
N PHE A 187 -10.55 7.45 0.30
CA PHE A 187 -9.55 8.48 -0.05
C PHE A 187 -9.36 8.71 -1.55
N ARG A 188 -9.68 7.73 -2.42
CA ARG A 188 -9.54 7.87 -3.89
C ARG A 188 -10.10 9.18 -4.43
N VAL A 189 -11.30 9.57 -3.97
CA VAL A 189 -11.99 10.82 -4.35
C VAL A 189 -11.19 12.10 -4.06
N VAL A 190 -10.35 12.11 -3.02
CA VAL A 190 -9.45 13.23 -2.68
C VAL A 190 -8.30 13.29 -3.68
N VAL A 191 -7.65 12.16 -3.95
CA VAL A 191 -6.52 12.12 -4.89
C VAL A 191 -6.97 12.37 -6.33
N GLN A 192 -8.21 12.00 -6.68
CA GLN A 192 -8.84 12.36 -7.96
C GLN A 192 -9.12 13.87 -8.08
N ASP A 193 -9.50 14.55 -6.99
CA ASP A 193 -9.62 16.02 -6.97
C ASP A 193 -8.24 16.69 -7.15
N VAL A 194 -7.21 16.16 -6.48
CA VAL A 194 -5.80 16.58 -6.66
C VAL A 194 -5.35 16.38 -8.11
N CYS A 195 -5.54 15.18 -8.68
CA CYS A 195 -5.05 14.87 -10.02
C CYS A 195 -5.72 15.69 -11.14
N ALA A 196 -6.99 16.06 -10.96
CA ALA A 196 -7.72 16.90 -11.93
C ALA A 196 -7.31 18.39 -11.87
N HIS A 197 -6.96 18.90 -10.68
CA HIS A 197 -6.92 20.33 -10.40
C HIS A 197 -5.57 20.89 -9.89
N HIS A 198 -4.61 20.06 -9.47
CA HIS A 198 -3.32 20.52 -8.96
C HIS A 198 -2.43 21.04 -10.12
N PRO A 199 -1.83 22.25 -10.01
CA PRO A 199 -1.05 22.83 -11.10
C PRO A 199 0.13 21.94 -11.51
N GLY A 200 0.90 21.42 -10.53
CA GLY A 200 1.96 20.45 -10.76
C GLY A 200 1.56 19.07 -11.31
N LEU A 201 0.28 18.80 -11.60
CA LEU A 201 -0.20 17.55 -12.23
C LEU A 201 -0.96 17.75 -13.54
N VAL A 202 -1.04 18.98 -14.07
CA VAL A 202 -1.83 19.30 -15.29
C VAL A 202 -1.43 18.45 -16.50
N PHE A 203 -0.17 17.98 -16.57
CA PHE A 203 0.30 17.10 -17.65
C PHE A 203 -0.30 15.68 -17.63
N LEU A 204 -0.80 15.18 -16.49
CA LEU A 204 -1.46 13.88 -16.41
C LEU A 204 -2.90 13.89 -16.94
N ARG A 205 -3.49 15.06 -17.22
CA ARG A 205 -4.92 15.22 -17.54
C ARG A 205 -5.40 14.32 -18.68
N ASP A 206 -4.55 14.11 -19.67
CA ASP A 206 -4.88 13.36 -20.89
C ASP A 206 -4.35 11.91 -20.85
N MET A 207 -3.91 11.43 -19.67
CA MET A 207 -3.25 10.12 -19.44
C MET A 207 -4.00 9.27 -18.39
N PRO A 208 -5.20 8.73 -18.67
CA PRO A 208 -6.08 8.12 -17.67
C PRO A 208 -5.50 6.90 -16.94
N VAL A 209 -4.67 6.09 -17.60
CA VAL A 209 -3.95 4.96 -16.98
C VAL A 209 -2.99 5.46 -15.90
N PHE A 210 -2.19 6.49 -16.22
CA PHE A 210 -1.25 7.09 -15.28
C PHE A 210 -1.96 7.80 -14.12
N GLN A 211 -3.10 8.48 -14.36
CA GLN A 211 -3.93 9.03 -13.27
C GLN A 211 -4.39 7.94 -12.30
N THR A 212 -4.83 6.79 -12.84
CA THR A 212 -5.31 5.67 -12.03
C THR A 212 -4.18 5.08 -11.17
N ARG A 213 -3.00 4.85 -11.75
CA ARG A 213 -1.82 4.33 -11.04
C ARG A 213 -1.23 5.34 -10.04
N TYR A 214 -1.29 6.63 -10.35
CA TYR A 214 -0.95 7.70 -9.41
C TYR A 214 -1.92 7.70 -8.20
N VAL A 215 -3.23 7.63 -8.45
CA VAL A 215 -4.26 7.53 -7.38
C VAL A 215 -4.05 6.27 -6.52
N ASP A 216 -3.81 5.11 -7.15
CA ASP A 216 -3.46 3.87 -6.42
C ASP A 216 -2.24 4.06 -5.53
N THR A 217 -1.17 4.67 -6.05
CA THR A 217 0.10 4.85 -5.34
C THR A 217 -0.03 5.78 -4.14
N VAL A 218 -0.62 6.96 -4.32
CA VAL A 218 -0.78 7.95 -3.23
C VAL A 218 -1.64 7.38 -2.11
N VAL A 219 -2.78 6.75 -2.45
CA VAL A 219 -3.68 6.13 -1.46
C VAL A 219 -2.97 5.00 -0.72
N THR A 220 -2.24 4.14 -1.44
CA THR A 220 -1.52 3.01 -0.85
C THR A 220 -0.38 3.48 0.07
N ARG A 221 0.36 4.54 -0.30
CA ARG A 221 1.38 5.19 0.54
C ARG A 221 0.79 5.75 1.84
N ILE A 222 -0.34 6.45 1.78
CA ILE A 222 -1.07 6.95 2.97
C ILE A 222 -1.43 5.82 3.95
N PHE A 223 -1.69 4.60 3.46
CA PHE A 223 -2.00 3.44 4.31
C PHE A 223 -0.76 2.64 4.76
N TYR A 224 0.33 2.67 4.00
CA TYR A 224 1.65 2.14 4.38
C TYR A 224 2.25 2.93 5.57
N ASP A 225 2.20 4.27 5.52
CA ASP A 225 2.72 5.18 6.54
C ASP A 225 1.86 5.25 7.82
N LYS A 226 0.65 4.67 7.80
CA LYS A 226 -0.30 4.65 8.90
C LYS A 226 0.23 3.94 10.15
N THR A 227 -0.04 4.48 11.35
CA THR A 227 0.48 4.02 12.64
C THR A 227 0.19 2.54 12.96
N ARG A 228 -0.79 1.91 12.32
CA ARG A 228 -1.03 0.45 12.35
C ARG A 228 -1.30 -0.05 10.94
N ASN A 229 -0.25 -0.13 10.12
CA ASN A 229 -0.41 -0.32 8.67
C ASN A 229 -1.19 -1.61 8.32
N ILE A 230 -0.92 -2.73 9.01
CA ILE A 230 -1.58 -4.04 8.84
C ILE A 230 -3.13 -4.03 8.84
N VAL A 231 -3.79 -3.05 9.46
CA VAL A 231 -5.26 -2.94 9.41
C VAL A 231 -5.66 -2.17 8.15
N PRO A 232 -6.43 -2.70 7.18
CA PRO A 232 -6.80 -2.01 5.93
C PRO A 232 -7.84 -0.88 6.12
N ARG A 233 -7.93 -0.31 7.33
CA ARG A 233 -8.81 0.79 7.69
C ARG A 233 -8.10 1.77 8.62
N MET A 234 -8.44 3.05 8.52
CA MET A 234 -7.87 4.15 9.30
C MET A 234 -8.93 4.71 10.27
N THR A 235 -8.67 4.63 11.57
CA THR A 235 -9.53 5.24 12.59
C THR A 235 -9.26 6.74 12.70
N PHE A 236 -10.21 7.51 13.25
CA PHE A 236 -10.02 8.95 13.49
C PHE A 236 -8.76 9.29 14.30
N LYS A 237 -8.36 8.39 15.22
CA LYS A 237 -7.15 8.57 16.03
C LYS A 237 -5.86 8.41 15.22
N GLU A 238 -5.87 7.59 14.18
CA GLU A 238 -4.75 7.44 13.25
C GLU A 238 -4.76 8.61 12.27
N PHE A 239 -5.88 8.91 11.62
CA PHE A 239 -6.06 10.07 10.72
C PHE A 239 -5.50 11.38 11.31
N LYS A 240 -5.80 11.66 12.59
CA LYS A 240 -5.32 12.87 13.29
C LYS A 240 -3.88 12.76 13.81
N LYS A 241 -3.37 11.57 14.09
CA LYS A 241 -1.98 11.38 14.58
C LYS A 241 -0.98 11.35 13.43
N ASP A 242 -1.38 10.75 12.30
CA ASP A 242 -0.55 10.52 11.12
C ASP A 242 -0.65 11.70 10.12
N GLY A 243 -1.25 12.83 10.52
CA GLY A 243 -1.17 14.12 9.82
C GLY A 243 -1.92 14.22 8.49
N VAL A 244 -2.91 13.35 8.24
CA VAL A 244 -3.48 13.16 6.90
C VAL A 244 -4.29 14.38 6.40
N MET A 245 -4.86 15.19 7.31
CA MET A 245 -5.52 16.45 6.94
C MET A 245 -4.49 17.51 6.55
N GLU A 246 -3.43 17.63 7.34
CA GLU A 246 -2.31 18.54 7.14
C GLU A 246 -1.55 18.24 5.84
N LEU A 247 -1.37 16.95 5.51
CA LEU A 247 -0.82 16.46 4.25
C LEU A 247 -1.60 16.99 3.04
N VAL A 248 -2.93 16.83 3.03
CA VAL A 248 -3.80 17.32 1.95
C VAL A 248 -3.83 18.86 1.90
N GLN A 249 -3.71 19.53 3.06
CA GLN A 249 -3.64 20.99 3.14
C GLN A 249 -2.28 21.56 2.66
N GLY A 250 -1.21 20.75 2.63
CA GLY A 250 0.09 21.15 2.07
C GLY A 250 0.02 21.49 0.58
N LEU A 251 -0.78 20.72 -0.16
CA LEU A 251 -1.03 20.88 -1.61
C LEU A 251 -1.74 22.20 -1.99
N GLU A 252 -2.21 22.99 -1.02
CA GLU A 252 -2.76 24.33 -1.25
C GLU A 252 -1.70 25.44 -1.24
N LYS A 253 -0.42 25.07 -1.04
CA LYS A 253 0.70 26.01 -0.87
C LYS A 253 1.87 25.73 -1.80
N GLU A 254 2.05 24.47 -2.19
CA GLU A 254 3.14 24.03 -3.07
C GLU A 254 2.56 23.74 -4.47
N ASP A 255 2.92 24.56 -5.44
CA ASP A 255 2.46 24.40 -6.82
C ASP A 255 3.27 23.32 -7.56
N ASP A 256 4.56 23.13 -7.20
CA ASP A 256 5.43 22.10 -7.78
C ASP A 256 5.45 20.83 -6.92
N ILE A 257 4.63 19.87 -7.33
CA ILE A 257 4.48 18.59 -6.62
C ILE A 257 5.77 17.76 -6.56
N ASN A 258 6.76 18.06 -7.41
CA ASN A 258 8.07 17.40 -7.43
C ASN A 258 9.00 17.86 -6.29
N MET A 259 8.72 19.02 -5.68
CA MET A 259 9.41 19.48 -4.46
C MET A 259 8.95 18.68 -3.23
N THR A 260 7.76 18.09 -3.28
CA THR A 260 7.24 17.24 -2.19
C THR A 260 7.87 15.84 -2.24
N ARG A 261 8.19 15.28 -1.06
CA ARG A 261 8.62 13.86 -0.88
C ARG A 261 7.58 12.99 -0.17
N ASN A 262 6.51 13.62 0.32
CA ASN A 262 5.38 12.95 0.97
C ASN A 262 4.59 12.04 -0.01
N ALA A 263 3.48 11.44 0.45
CA ALA A 263 2.67 10.49 -0.33
C ALA A 263 2.31 10.96 -1.76
N PHE A 264 2.12 12.28 -1.97
CA PHE A 264 1.74 12.90 -3.25
C PHE A 264 2.90 13.15 -4.23
N SER A 265 4.15 12.89 -3.85
CA SER A 265 5.33 13.12 -4.71
C SER A 265 5.22 12.38 -6.06
N TYR A 266 5.19 13.13 -7.17
CA TYR A 266 5.15 12.55 -8.51
C TYR A 266 6.42 11.75 -8.83
N LYS A 267 7.60 12.26 -8.46
CA LYS A 267 8.88 11.52 -8.58
C LYS A 267 8.80 10.13 -7.96
N HIS A 268 8.25 10.02 -6.75
CA HIS A 268 8.15 8.76 -6.03
C HIS A 268 7.14 7.81 -6.71
N PHE A 269 6.03 8.33 -7.23
CA PHE A 269 5.12 7.53 -8.06
C PHE A 269 5.82 6.99 -9.31
N TYR A 270 6.55 7.84 -10.04
CA TYR A 270 7.19 7.47 -11.30
C TYR A 270 8.20 6.34 -11.11
N VAL A 271 9.08 6.43 -10.11
CA VAL A 271 10.03 5.36 -9.75
C VAL A 271 9.32 4.05 -9.40
N ILE A 272 8.24 4.10 -8.62
CA ILE A 272 7.46 2.90 -8.26
C ILE A 272 6.79 2.28 -9.49
N TYR A 273 6.28 3.10 -10.42
CA TYR A 273 5.63 2.65 -11.65
C TYR A 273 6.64 2.00 -12.60
N CYS A 274 7.78 2.64 -12.87
CA CYS A 274 8.83 2.09 -13.73
C CYS A 274 9.40 0.78 -13.15
N LYS A 275 9.69 0.74 -11.85
CA LYS A 275 10.20 -0.49 -11.18
C LYS A 275 9.18 -1.61 -11.08
N PHE A 276 7.89 -1.33 -11.26
CA PHE A 276 6.84 -2.34 -11.44
C PHE A 276 6.81 -2.84 -12.90
N TRP A 277 6.81 -1.91 -13.86
CA TRP A 277 6.78 -2.20 -15.30
C TRP A 277 8.03 -2.98 -15.78
N GLU A 278 9.18 -2.79 -15.13
CA GLU A 278 10.39 -3.62 -15.32
C GLU A 278 10.20 -5.12 -14.99
N LEU A 279 9.14 -5.49 -14.26
CA LEU A 279 8.84 -6.87 -13.83
C LEU A 279 7.53 -7.42 -14.42
N ASP A 280 6.57 -6.54 -14.71
CA ASP A 280 5.30 -6.84 -15.38
C ASP A 280 5.49 -6.82 -16.91
N THR A 281 6.18 -7.85 -17.43
CA THR A 281 6.60 -7.94 -18.85
C THR A 281 5.47 -8.28 -19.82
N ASP A 282 4.39 -8.86 -19.31
CA ASP A 282 3.19 -9.29 -20.00
C ASP A 282 2.05 -8.25 -19.86
N HIS A 283 2.24 -7.23 -19.01
CA HIS A 283 1.35 -6.09 -18.78
C HIS A 283 -0.03 -6.48 -18.22
N ASP A 284 -0.10 -7.60 -17.49
CA ASP A 284 -1.32 -8.11 -16.85
C ASP A 284 -1.58 -7.50 -15.46
N LEU A 285 -0.69 -6.61 -15.00
CA LEU A 285 -0.72 -5.91 -13.71
C LEU A 285 -0.47 -6.82 -12.48
N HIS A 286 0.11 -8.00 -12.70
CA HIS A 286 0.43 -8.99 -11.67
C HIS A 286 1.87 -9.49 -11.75
N ILE A 287 2.65 -9.25 -10.69
CA ILE A 287 4.01 -9.77 -10.58
C ILE A 287 3.97 -11.21 -10.07
N SER A 288 4.46 -12.15 -10.89
CA SER A 288 4.66 -13.55 -10.50
C SER A 288 5.83 -13.72 -9.52
N PHE A 289 5.91 -14.86 -8.82
CA PHE A 289 7.09 -15.20 -7.99
C PHE A 289 8.39 -15.22 -8.82
N SER A 290 8.32 -15.65 -10.08
CA SER A 290 9.49 -15.66 -10.98
C SER A 290 9.92 -14.24 -11.34
N SER A 291 8.97 -13.35 -11.63
CA SER A 291 9.21 -11.95 -11.94
C SER A 291 9.79 -11.20 -10.75
N LEU A 292 9.22 -11.33 -9.54
CA LEU A 292 9.81 -10.68 -8.35
C LEU A 292 11.19 -11.26 -7.99
N SER A 293 11.48 -12.51 -8.38
CA SER A 293 12.79 -13.12 -8.14
C SER A 293 13.92 -12.52 -8.99
N THR A 294 13.64 -11.74 -10.05
CA THR A 294 14.68 -11.00 -10.81
C THR A 294 14.93 -9.58 -10.28
N TYR A 295 14.08 -9.07 -9.38
CA TYR A 295 14.16 -7.70 -8.85
C TYR A 295 15.57 -7.31 -8.40
N GLU A 296 16.06 -6.18 -8.93
CA GLU A 296 17.38 -5.61 -8.61
C GLU A 296 18.53 -6.64 -8.74
N ASN A 297 18.53 -7.40 -9.84
CA ASN A 297 19.44 -8.51 -10.14
C ASN A 297 19.37 -9.65 -9.10
N SER A 298 18.15 -10.08 -8.77
CA SER A 298 17.89 -11.12 -7.78
C SER A 298 18.54 -10.83 -6.42
N CYS A 299 18.45 -9.59 -5.92
CA CYS A 299 19.16 -9.17 -4.70
C CYS A 299 18.60 -9.82 -3.42
N LEU A 300 17.32 -10.22 -3.40
CA LEU A 300 16.66 -10.88 -2.27
C LEU A 300 16.80 -12.40 -2.30
N SER A 301 16.84 -13.04 -1.12
CA SER A 301 16.90 -14.50 -1.00
C SER A 301 15.54 -15.16 -1.29
N ALA A 302 15.54 -16.33 -1.91
CA ALA A 302 14.31 -17.05 -2.23
C ALA A 302 13.42 -17.35 -0.99
N PRO A 303 13.95 -17.67 0.21
CA PRO A 303 13.13 -17.80 1.42
C PRO A 303 12.39 -16.52 1.81
N ILE A 304 13.02 -15.33 1.78
CA ILE A 304 12.32 -14.09 2.16
C ILE A 304 11.25 -13.72 1.12
N LEU A 305 11.51 -13.97 -0.17
CA LEU A 305 10.50 -13.80 -1.24
C LEU A 305 9.29 -14.72 -1.04
N ARG A 306 9.49 -15.97 -0.60
CA ARG A 306 8.36 -16.87 -0.25
C ARG A 306 7.54 -16.34 0.93
N ARG A 307 8.16 -15.68 1.90
CA ARG A 307 7.45 -15.01 3.01
C ARG A 307 6.66 -13.80 2.53
N VAL A 308 7.20 -13.01 1.59
CA VAL A 308 6.46 -11.95 0.89
C VAL A 308 5.22 -12.51 0.20
N PHE A 309 5.37 -13.53 -0.64
CA PHE A 309 4.24 -14.14 -1.37
C PHE A 309 3.21 -14.83 -0.47
N SER A 310 3.61 -15.35 0.69
CA SER A 310 2.66 -15.88 1.69
C SER A 310 1.71 -14.83 2.28
N GLY A 311 1.97 -13.54 2.03
CA GLY A 311 1.20 -12.40 2.55
C GLY A 311 1.70 -11.84 3.88
N ALA A 312 2.75 -12.42 4.46
CA ALA A 312 3.24 -12.09 5.80
C ALA A 312 3.64 -10.60 5.94
N GLY A 313 4.37 -10.06 4.96
CA GLY A 313 4.84 -8.67 4.97
C GLY A 313 3.70 -7.64 5.03
N ARG A 314 2.69 -7.74 4.15
CA ARG A 314 1.51 -6.85 4.13
C ARG A 314 0.49 -7.20 5.23
N GLY A 315 0.48 -8.46 5.70
CA GLY A 315 -0.55 -9.00 6.60
C GLY A 315 -1.88 -9.32 5.89
N GLN A 316 -1.82 -9.55 4.57
CA GLN A 316 -2.94 -9.89 3.70
C GLN A 316 -2.45 -10.95 2.71
N HIS A 317 -3.23 -12.00 2.46
CA HIS A 317 -2.87 -12.99 1.43
C HIS A 317 -3.00 -12.39 0.03
N LEU A 318 -2.06 -12.74 -0.85
CA LEU A 318 -2.14 -12.44 -2.26
C LEU A 318 -3.33 -13.15 -2.92
N GLN A 319 -3.84 -12.58 -4.00
CA GLN A 319 -4.86 -13.23 -4.81
C GLN A 319 -4.16 -14.13 -5.84
N ASN A 320 -4.59 -15.40 -5.92
CA ASN A 320 -4.04 -16.40 -6.85
C ASN A 320 -2.50 -16.57 -6.81
N ASP A 321 -1.88 -16.32 -5.64
CA ASP A 321 -0.42 -16.26 -5.44
C ASP A 321 0.32 -15.24 -6.35
N LEU A 322 -0.38 -14.18 -6.78
CA LEU A 322 0.13 -13.09 -7.62
C LEU A 322 0.21 -11.75 -6.86
N MET A 323 1.26 -10.98 -7.10
CA MET A 323 1.48 -9.67 -6.47
C MET A 323 0.87 -8.55 -7.32
N THR A 324 -0.23 -7.96 -6.86
CA THR A 324 -0.83 -6.78 -7.53
C THR A 324 0.07 -5.55 -7.44
N TYR A 325 -0.17 -4.53 -8.28
CA TYR A 325 0.49 -3.21 -8.15
C TYR A 325 0.42 -2.63 -6.72
N ARG A 326 -0.71 -2.81 -6.01
CA ARG A 326 -0.89 -2.33 -4.62
C ARG A 326 -0.09 -3.15 -3.60
N ASP A 327 0.19 -4.42 -3.87
CA ASP A 327 1.12 -5.24 -3.08
C ASP A 327 2.58 -4.89 -3.38
N PHE A 328 2.91 -4.61 -4.65
CA PHE A 328 4.25 -4.16 -5.04
C PHE A 328 4.62 -2.81 -4.41
N ILE A 329 3.70 -1.84 -4.36
CA ILE A 329 3.91 -0.56 -3.64
C ILE A 329 4.36 -0.82 -2.19
N TRP A 330 3.75 -1.79 -1.49
CA TRP A 330 4.17 -2.15 -0.13
C TRP A 330 5.53 -2.84 -0.09
N PHE A 331 5.82 -3.71 -1.05
CA PHE A 331 7.10 -4.40 -1.16
C PHE A 331 8.25 -3.42 -1.43
N ILE A 332 8.14 -2.54 -2.44
CA ILE A 332 9.23 -1.66 -2.84
C ILE A 332 9.55 -0.62 -1.75
N LEU A 333 8.54 -0.03 -1.11
CA LEU A 333 8.75 0.87 0.03
C LEU A 333 9.40 0.15 1.22
N ALA A 334 9.09 -1.14 1.44
CA ALA A 334 9.67 -1.92 2.53
C ALA A 334 11.10 -2.38 2.24
N VAL A 335 11.41 -2.86 1.03
CA VAL A 335 12.77 -3.31 0.68
C VAL A 335 13.73 -2.12 0.56
N GLU A 336 13.24 -0.99 0.06
CA GLU A 336 14.05 0.19 -0.11
C GLU A 336 14.26 0.96 1.20
N ASP A 337 13.26 1.04 2.07
CA ASP A 337 13.42 1.56 3.43
C ASP A 337 13.10 0.55 4.54
N LYS A 338 14.06 -0.35 4.78
CA LYS A 338 14.03 -1.32 5.90
C LYS A 338 14.18 -0.66 7.28
N ALA A 339 14.57 0.62 7.35
CA ALA A 339 14.74 1.37 8.61
C ALA A 339 13.43 2.07 9.04
N SER A 340 12.58 2.44 8.08
CA SER A 340 11.24 2.98 8.32
C SER A 340 10.43 2.10 9.26
N ARG A 341 9.53 2.71 10.06
CA ARG A 341 8.65 1.96 10.96
C ARG A 341 7.84 0.89 10.21
N ALA A 342 7.39 1.21 9.01
CA ALA A 342 6.57 0.34 8.16
C ALA A 342 7.38 -0.82 7.57
N GLY A 343 8.57 -0.57 7.03
CA GLY A 343 9.49 -1.60 6.54
C GLY A 343 10.00 -2.51 7.66
N LEU A 344 10.31 -1.97 8.83
CA LEU A 344 10.71 -2.75 10.01
C LEU A 344 9.57 -3.67 10.47
N GLU A 345 8.33 -3.19 10.50
CA GLU A 345 7.15 -4.03 10.80
C GLU A 345 6.83 -5.04 9.68
N TYR A 346 7.14 -4.74 8.42
CA TYR A 346 6.97 -5.64 7.28
C TYR A 346 7.97 -6.81 7.34
N TRP A 347 9.27 -6.53 7.44
CA TRP A 347 10.30 -7.58 7.47
C TRP A 347 10.28 -8.39 8.76
N PHE A 348 9.90 -7.81 9.89
CA PHE A 348 9.66 -8.57 11.10
C PHE A 348 8.59 -9.66 10.88
N ARG A 349 7.45 -9.33 10.26
CA ARG A 349 6.40 -10.31 9.92
C ARG A 349 6.86 -11.36 8.90
N CYS A 350 7.79 -11.02 8.01
CA CYS A 350 8.38 -11.99 7.10
C CYS A 350 9.30 -13.00 7.83
N LEU A 351 10.11 -12.52 8.79
CA LEU A 351 11.06 -13.35 9.54
C LEU A 351 10.43 -14.16 10.69
N ASP A 352 9.36 -13.66 11.29
CA ASP A 352 8.48 -14.37 12.23
C ASP A 352 7.71 -15.43 11.44
N ILE A 353 8.21 -16.67 11.42
CA ILE A 353 7.71 -17.78 10.59
C ILE A 353 6.43 -18.38 11.20
N ASP A 354 6.41 -18.60 12.52
CA ASP A 354 5.32 -19.29 13.22
C ASP A 354 4.22 -18.35 13.78
N GLY A 355 4.52 -17.05 13.92
CA GLY A 355 3.57 -16.03 14.37
C GLY A 355 3.51 -15.82 15.89
N ASP A 356 4.48 -16.31 16.69
CA ASP A 356 4.48 -16.10 18.16
C ASP A 356 4.79 -14.64 18.58
N GLY A 357 5.37 -13.83 17.68
CA GLY A 357 5.66 -12.42 17.91
C GLY A 357 7.08 -12.12 18.41
N VAL A 358 7.98 -13.11 18.43
CA VAL A 358 9.45 -12.91 18.46
C VAL A 358 10.12 -13.73 17.36
N ILE A 359 11.27 -13.29 16.89
CA ILE A 359 12.13 -14.08 16.01
C ILE A 359 13.05 -14.93 16.90
N SER A 360 13.03 -16.23 16.70
CA SER A 360 13.87 -17.23 17.37
C SER A 360 15.24 -17.38 16.70
N LEU A 361 16.16 -18.02 17.41
CA LEU A 361 17.49 -18.34 16.87
C LEU A 361 17.45 -19.31 15.67
N TRP A 362 16.42 -20.15 15.58
CA TRP A 362 16.25 -21.05 14.43
C TRP A 362 15.84 -20.28 13.18
N GLU A 363 14.89 -19.35 13.28
CA GLU A 363 14.46 -18.54 12.14
C GLU A 363 15.61 -17.66 11.62
N PHE A 364 16.40 -17.05 12.51
CA PHE A 364 17.64 -16.37 12.12
C PHE A 364 18.61 -17.29 11.36
N GLN A 365 18.68 -18.58 11.72
CA GLN A 365 19.56 -19.55 11.05
C GLN A 365 19.06 -19.92 9.65
N GLU A 366 17.76 -20.19 9.47
CA GLU A 366 17.17 -20.57 8.18
C GLU A 366 17.39 -19.50 7.09
N PHE A 367 17.22 -18.21 7.42
CA PHE A 367 17.52 -17.13 6.47
C PHE A 367 19.03 -16.92 6.29
N PHE A 368 19.82 -17.05 7.37
CA PHE A 368 21.28 -16.90 7.31
C PHE A 368 21.96 -17.97 6.45
N GLU A 369 21.54 -19.24 6.50
CA GLU A 369 22.20 -20.33 5.76
C GLU A 369 22.10 -20.14 4.24
N GLU A 370 20.91 -19.79 3.73
CA GLU A 370 20.75 -19.41 2.31
C GLU A 370 21.53 -18.14 1.97
N GLN A 371 21.55 -17.15 2.86
CA GLN A 371 22.26 -15.90 2.59
C GLN A 371 23.79 -16.09 2.57
N ALA A 372 24.35 -16.91 3.45
CA ALA A 372 25.76 -17.29 3.43
C ALA A 372 26.13 -18.03 2.14
N ARG A 373 25.28 -18.98 1.69
CA ARG A 373 25.41 -19.65 0.40
C ARG A 373 25.45 -18.65 -0.77
N ARG A 374 24.62 -17.60 -0.73
CA ARG A 374 24.64 -16.51 -1.73
C ARG A 374 25.89 -15.61 -1.63
N MET A 375 26.44 -15.37 -0.44
CA MET A 375 27.72 -14.67 -0.28
C MET A 375 28.90 -15.44 -0.92
N GLU A 376 28.88 -16.78 -0.85
CA GLU A 376 29.84 -17.64 -1.57
C GLU A 376 29.69 -17.52 -3.10
N GLU A 377 28.45 -17.58 -3.62
CA GLU A 377 28.16 -17.42 -5.04
C GLU A 377 28.61 -16.04 -5.59
N TRP A 378 28.39 -14.98 -4.80
CA TRP A 378 28.83 -13.62 -5.10
C TRP A 378 30.34 -13.39 -4.85
N ARG A 379 31.08 -14.42 -4.40
CA ARG A 379 32.53 -14.39 -4.16
C ARG A 379 32.99 -13.30 -3.19
N MET A 380 32.17 -13.03 -2.16
CA MET A 380 32.53 -12.08 -1.10
C MET A 380 33.78 -12.57 -0.34
N SER A 381 34.68 -11.65 0.03
CA SER A 381 35.96 -11.97 0.68
C SER A 381 35.79 -12.50 2.10
N ASP A 382 34.83 -11.95 2.83
CA ASP A 382 34.67 -12.12 4.28
C ASP A 382 33.34 -12.82 4.58
N LEU A 383 33.35 -14.14 4.41
CA LEU A 383 32.20 -15.01 4.66
C LEU A 383 31.94 -15.18 6.15
N TRP A 384 30.72 -14.86 6.59
CA TRP A 384 30.31 -15.08 7.98
C TRP A 384 30.16 -16.57 8.30
N LYS A 385 30.55 -16.95 9.52
CA LYS A 385 30.12 -18.20 10.15
C LYS A 385 28.97 -17.92 11.08
N TRP A 386 28.02 -18.85 11.16
CA TRP A 386 26.81 -18.72 11.99
C TRP A 386 27.08 -18.25 13.43
N GLY A 387 28.07 -18.83 14.12
CA GLY A 387 28.40 -18.45 15.50
C GLY A 387 28.96 -17.02 15.64
N ASP A 388 29.78 -16.58 14.69
CA ASP A 388 30.36 -15.23 14.69
C ASP A 388 29.31 -14.18 14.31
N PHE A 389 28.46 -14.50 13.31
CA PHE A 389 27.30 -13.70 12.90
C PHE A 389 26.30 -13.53 14.04
N LEU A 390 25.91 -14.63 14.70
CA LEU A 390 24.93 -14.60 15.77
C LEU A 390 25.41 -13.76 16.96
N CYS A 391 26.69 -13.87 17.35
CA CYS A 391 27.28 -12.99 18.35
C CYS A 391 27.18 -11.51 17.94
N ALA A 392 27.60 -11.17 16.72
CA ALA A 392 27.55 -9.79 16.22
C ALA A 392 26.12 -9.22 16.18
N VAL A 393 25.14 -10.02 15.74
CA VAL A 393 23.72 -9.63 15.71
C VAL A 393 23.15 -9.47 17.12
N LEU A 394 23.46 -10.38 18.05
CA LEU A 394 23.01 -10.28 19.44
C LEU A 394 23.62 -9.07 20.16
N ASP A 395 24.89 -8.74 19.91
CA ASP A 395 25.52 -7.53 20.44
C ASP A 395 24.92 -6.25 19.81
N MET A 396 24.64 -6.26 18.50
CA MET A 396 23.98 -5.13 17.82
C MET A 396 22.54 -4.89 18.28
N ILE A 397 21.77 -5.95 18.60
CA ILE A 397 20.40 -5.83 19.10
C ILE A 397 20.37 -5.55 20.61
N ASN A 398 21.28 -6.19 21.35
CA ASN A 398 21.29 -6.27 22.82
C ASN A 398 19.88 -6.58 23.38
N PRO A 399 19.26 -7.72 22.99
CA PRO A 399 17.87 -8.05 23.32
C PRO A 399 17.70 -8.38 24.81
N LYS A 400 16.49 -8.24 25.33
CA LYS A 400 16.20 -8.60 26.73
C LYS A 400 16.37 -10.12 26.99
N ASP A 401 16.14 -10.94 25.99
CA ASP A 401 16.34 -12.39 25.99
C ASP A 401 17.11 -12.75 24.71
N PRO A 402 18.37 -13.25 24.79
CA PRO A 402 19.15 -13.64 23.62
C PRO A 402 18.53 -14.74 22.76
N THR A 403 17.51 -15.45 23.24
CA THR A 403 16.81 -16.50 22.49
C THR A 403 15.50 -16.05 21.83
N ARG A 404 15.05 -14.82 22.12
CA ARG A 404 13.72 -14.29 21.73
C ARG A 404 13.81 -12.81 21.36
N ILE A 405 14.05 -12.53 20.08
CA ILE A 405 14.25 -11.17 19.56
C ILE A 405 12.89 -10.55 19.19
N SER A 406 12.43 -9.57 19.96
CA SER A 406 11.15 -8.90 19.69
C SER A 406 11.28 -7.73 18.71
N LEU A 407 10.16 -7.38 18.05
CA LEU A 407 10.01 -6.15 17.27
C LEU A 407 10.47 -4.89 18.05
N HIS A 408 10.26 -4.88 19.37
CA HIS A 408 10.67 -3.78 20.24
C HIS A 408 12.19 -3.72 20.43
N ASP A 409 12.89 -4.86 20.50
CA ASP A 409 14.35 -4.89 20.62
C ASP A 409 15.02 -4.44 19.32
N LEU A 410 14.55 -4.91 18.17
CA LEU A 410 14.98 -4.43 16.85
C LEU A 410 14.73 -2.92 16.66
N ARG A 411 13.57 -2.41 17.11
CA ARG A 411 13.27 -0.97 17.08
C ARG A 411 14.14 -0.14 18.04
N ARG A 412 14.56 -0.72 19.16
CA ARG A 412 15.43 -0.07 20.15
C ARG A 412 16.89 -0.05 19.72
N SER A 413 17.35 -1.03 18.93
CA SER A 413 18.74 -1.11 18.51
C SER A 413 19.13 -0.11 17.42
N ASN A 414 18.16 0.34 16.62
CA ASN A 414 18.37 1.12 15.40
C ASN A 414 19.23 0.41 14.33
N ASN A 415 19.57 -0.87 14.52
CA ASN A 415 20.41 -1.68 13.63
C ASN A 415 19.58 -2.64 12.75
N ALA A 416 18.25 -2.65 12.89
CA ALA A 416 17.36 -3.62 12.25
C ALA A 416 17.53 -3.70 10.71
N ALA A 417 17.68 -2.56 10.03
CA ALA A 417 17.88 -2.52 8.58
C ALA A 417 19.15 -3.28 8.14
N LEU A 418 20.29 -3.02 8.79
CA LEU A 418 21.54 -3.74 8.53
C LEU A 418 21.40 -5.24 8.80
N ILE A 419 20.72 -5.63 9.88
CA ILE A 419 20.50 -7.03 10.24
C ILE A 419 19.63 -7.73 9.18
N PHE A 420 18.61 -7.06 8.67
CA PHE A 420 17.78 -7.57 7.57
C PHE A 420 18.57 -7.67 6.25
N ASP A 421 19.40 -6.67 5.94
CA ASP A 421 20.26 -6.71 4.76
C ASP A 421 21.26 -7.89 4.85
N MET A 422 21.91 -8.08 6.00
CA MET A 422 22.80 -9.23 6.28
C MET A 422 22.10 -10.60 6.21
N LEU A 423 20.78 -10.65 6.41
CA LEU A 423 19.98 -11.88 6.39
C LEU A 423 19.40 -12.23 5.02
N PHE A 424 19.18 -11.27 4.12
CA PHE A 424 18.53 -11.57 2.84
C PHE A 424 18.75 -10.61 1.66
N ASP A 425 19.32 -9.41 1.84
CA ASP A 425 19.55 -8.43 0.74
C ASP A 425 21.06 -8.27 0.47
N ILE A 426 21.56 -9.07 -0.47
CA ILE A 426 23.01 -9.13 -0.75
C ILE A 426 23.56 -7.83 -1.35
N ARG A 427 22.74 -7.13 -2.14
CA ARG A 427 23.07 -5.84 -2.78
C ARG A 427 23.26 -4.77 -1.71
N LYS A 428 22.37 -4.70 -0.71
CA LYS A 428 22.50 -3.72 0.38
C LYS A 428 23.55 -4.11 1.41
N TYR A 429 23.75 -5.40 1.67
CA TYR A 429 24.85 -5.84 2.52
C TYR A 429 26.21 -5.45 1.92
N ASP A 430 26.44 -5.70 0.63
CA ASP A 430 27.64 -5.23 -0.09
C ASP A 430 27.75 -3.69 -0.09
N LEU A 431 26.64 -2.96 -0.27
CA LEU A 431 26.63 -1.49 -0.17
C LEU A 431 27.09 -1.00 1.22
N HIS A 432 26.68 -1.65 2.32
CA HIS A 432 27.17 -1.30 3.67
C HIS A 432 28.67 -1.55 3.81
N LEU A 433 29.20 -2.64 3.25
CA LEU A 433 30.64 -2.92 3.24
C LEU A 433 31.42 -1.87 2.44
N ARG A 434 30.94 -1.49 1.24
CA ARG A 434 31.57 -0.42 0.43
C ARG A 434 31.55 0.93 1.16
N ARG A 435 30.45 1.25 1.87
CA ARG A 435 30.33 2.46 2.70
C ARG A 435 31.18 2.43 3.99
N ILE A 436 32.02 1.42 4.21
CA ILE A 436 33.12 1.51 5.19
C ILE A 436 34.19 2.49 4.68
N ASP A 437 34.46 2.51 3.36
CA ASP A 437 35.34 3.51 2.76
C ASP A 437 34.72 4.92 2.81
N PRO A 438 35.46 5.95 3.28
CA PRO A 438 34.95 7.32 3.32
C PRO A 438 34.64 7.92 1.95
N GLY A 439 35.46 7.65 0.93
CA GLY A 439 35.29 8.23 -0.41
C GLY A 439 34.06 7.65 -1.12
N PHE A 440 33.85 6.34 -1.04
CA PHE A 440 32.62 5.70 -1.52
C PHE A 440 31.39 6.21 -0.75
N ARG A 441 31.49 6.39 0.57
CA ARG A 441 30.39 6.93 1.40
C ARG A 441 30.00 8.36 1.00
N GLU A 442 30.98 9.23 0.73
CA GLU A 442 30.75 10.60 0.27
C GLU A 442 30.17 10.63 -1.15
N TRP A 443 30.56 9.72 -2.03
CA TRP A 443 29.99 9.58 -3.39
C TRP A 443 28.56 9.04 -3.37
N ASP A 444 28.24 8.11 -2.47
CA ASP A 444 26.91 7.51 -2.33
C ASP A 444 25.92 8.41 -1.53
N ASP A 445 26.38 9.46 -0.85
CA ASP A 445 25.50 10.36 -0.07
C ASP A 445 24.75 11.35 -0.97
N VAL A 446 23.43 11.18 -1.06
CA VAL A 446 22.51 12.04 -1.83
C VAL A 446 21.94 13.16 -0.95
N PHE A 447 21.69 14.33 -1.52
CA PHE A 447 21.19 15.51 -0.81
C PHE A 447 20.00 16.14 -1.53
N GLY A 448 18.98 16.50 -0.77
CA GLY A 448 17.80 17.23 -1.23
C GLY A 448 17.69 18.59 -0.54
N VAL A 449 16.51 19.19 -0.67
CA VAL A 449 16.11 20.45 -0.03
C VAL A 449 14.81 20.19 0.73
N ASP A 450 14.71 20.70 1.97
CA ASP A 450 13.52 20.56 2.82
C ASP A 450 12.50 21.71 2.63
N ASP A 451 11.38 21.62 3.35
CA ASP A 451 10.32 22.65 3.40
C ASP A 451 10.82 24.05 3.84
N SER A 452 12.01 24.14 4.43
CA SER A 452 12.66 25.39 4.88
C SER A 452 13.56 26.01 3.81
N GLY A 453 13.91 25.25 2.76
CA GLY A 453 14.95 25.61 1.79
C GLY A 453 16.37 25.20 2.20
N ASP A 454 16.54 24.45 3.29
CA ASP A 454 17.84 24.00 3.78
C ASP A 454 18.27 22.68 3.09
N ARG A 455 19.58 22.54 2.83
CA ARG A 455 20.15 21.33 2.21
C ARG A 455 20.21 20.20 3.23
N VAL A 456 19.36 19.20 3.04
CA VAL A 456 19.29 17.99 3.88
C VAL A 456 19.94 16.79 3.17
N LYS A 457 20.52 15.88 3.94
CA LYS A 457 20.95 14.56 3.45
C LYS A 457 19.71 13.66 3.32
N LEU A 458 19.56 12.99 2.19
CA LEU A 458 18.50 12.00 2.00
C LEU A 458 18.97 10.62 2.46
N GLU A 459 18.06 9.88 3.09
CA GLU A 459 18.24 8.51 3.54
C GLU A 459 16.97 7.69 3.23
N GLY A 460 17.01 6.36 3.44
CA GLY A 460 15.84 5.50 3.25
C GLY A 460 15.23 5.58 1.84
N TRP A 461 13.90 5.63 1.79
CA TRP A 461 13.14 5.69 0.53
C TRP A 461 13.48 6.92 -0.32
N ASP A 462 13.50 8.10 0.29
CA ASP A 462 13.71 9.38 -0.42
C ASP A 462 15.04 9.40 -1.16
N LYS A 463 16.09 8.78 -0.59
CA LYS A 463 17.38 8.62 -1.27
C LYS A 463 17.30 7.68 -2.47
N TYR A 464 16.61 6.54 -2.35
CA TYR A 464 16.44 5.61 -3.46
C TYR A 464 15.64 6.26 -4.59
N ALA A 465 14.52 6.91 -4.26
CA ALA A 465 13.65 7.55 -5.22
C ALA A 465 14.33 8.71 -5.96
N GLU A 466 15.11 9.56 -5.28
CA GLU A 466 15.85 10.65 -5.95
C GLU A 466 16.88 10.08 -6.95
N ARG A 467 17.66 9.06 -6.54
CA ARG A 467 18.65 8.41 -7.42
C ARG A 467 18.00 7.70 -8.61
N ALA A 468 17.01 6.85 -8.37
CA ALA A 468 16.35 6.09 -9.43
C ALA A 468 15.60 7.01 -10.41
N TYR A 469 15.06 8.15 -9.93
CA TYR A 469 14.45 9.15 -10.81
C TYR A 469 15.50 9.84 -11.70
N ASP A 470 16.64 10.24 -11.14
CA ASP A 470 17.72 10.87 -11.91
C ASP A 470 18.35 9.88 -12.92
N GLU A 471 18.43 8.59 -12.60
CA GLU A 471 18.85 7.51 -13.50
C GLU A 471 17.85 7.31 -14.66
N LEU A 472 16.55 7.18 -14.37
CA LEU A 472 15.50 7.06 -15.40
C LEU A 472 15.46 8.27 -16.34
N ALA A 473 15.49 9.49 -15.79
CA ALA A 473 15.48 10.72 -16.58
C ALA A 473 16.75 10.90 -17.44
N PHE A 474 17.89 10.35 -17.00
CA PHE A 474 19.11 10.30 -17.80
C PHE A 474 18.95 9.37 -19.00
N ASP A 475 18.44 8.15 -18.80
CA ASP A 475 18.25 7.16 -19.87
C ASP A 475 17.20 7.60 -20.89
N GLU A 476 16.11 8.24 -20.47
CA GLU A 476 15.13 8.88 -21.36
C GLU A 476 15.81 9.87 -22.31
N SER A 477 16.64 10.78 -21.79
CA SER A 477 17.34 11.78 -22.62
C SER A 477 18.36 11.18 -23.61
N HIS A 478 18.91 9.99 -23.31
CA HIS A 478 19.80 9.26 -24.20
C HIS A 478 19.02 8.45 -25.26
N ASN A 479 17.83 7.95 -24.92
CA ASN A 479 16.91 7.34 -25.88
C ASN A 479 16.33 8.39 -26.84
N GLU A 480 15.90 9.57 -26.37
CA GLU A 480 15.46 10.66 -27.26
C GLU A 480 16.56 11.09 -28.25
N SER A 481 17.79 11.27 -27.77
CA SER A 481 18.91 11.73 -28.60
C SER A 481 19.49 10.67 -29.55
N SER A 482 19.17 9.39 -29.34
CA SER A 482 19.46 8.29 -30.30
C SER A 482 18.29 7.95 -31.23
N ASN A 483 17.04 8.24 -30.83
CA ASN A 483 15.82 7.94 -31.60
C ASN A 483 15.62 8.80 -32.87
N PHE A 484 16.51 9.74 -33.19
CA PHE A 484 16.52 10.42 -34.50
C PHE A 484 16.76 9.46 -35.70
N SER A 485 17.06 8.17 -35.44
CA SER A 485 17.20 7.14 -36.47
C SER A 485 16.13 6.03 -36.47
N SER A 486 15.25 5.95 -35.47
CA SER A 486 14.25 4.86 -35.34
C SER A 486 12.99 5.30 -34.60
N GLY A 487 11.87 5.49 -35.31
CA GLY A 487 10.59 5.87 -34.72
C GLY A 487 9.86 4.73 -34.01
N ARG A 488 10.16 4.48 -32.74
CA ARG A 488 9.39 3.62 -31.81
C ARG A 488 9.44 4.16 -30.38
N PHE A 489 8.57 5.11 -30.04
CA PHE A 489 8.28 5.46 -28.64
C PHE A 489 6.88 6.07 -28.40
N TYR A 490 5.93 5.79 -29.29
CA TYR A 490 4.51 6.02 -29.07
C TYR A 490 3.81 4.69 -29.31
N MET A 491 3.35 4.03 -28.24
CA MET A 491 2.31 3.00 -28.35
C MET A 491 0.96 3.65 -28.09
N ASP A 492 -0.03 3.21 -28.86
CA ASP A 492 -1.38 3.74 -28.84
C ASP A 492 -2.21 2.92 -27.85
N ASP A 493 -2.03 3.19 -26.56
CA ASP A 493 -2.68 2.45 -25.46
C ASP A 493 -4.20 2.73 -25.36
N SER A 494 -4.83 3.29 -26.40
CA SER A 494 -6.25 3.65 -26.44
C SER A 494 -7.20 2.53 -26.88
N GLU A 495 -6.69 1.36 -27.31
CA GLU A 495 -7.51 0.24 -27.85
C GLU A 495 -7.48 -1.07 -27.02
N LEU A 496 -6.92 -1.07 -25.80
CA LEU A 496 -6.81 -2.30 -24.96
C LEU A 496 -7.44 -2.20 -23.56
N TRP A 497 -8.25 -1.18 -23.29
CA TRP A 497 -8.91 -0.97 -21.98
C TRP A 497 -10.42 -0.72 -22.13
N GLU A 498 -11.17 -1.70 -22.63
CA GLU A 498 -12.65 -1.75 -22.50
C GLU A 498 -13.04 -2.74 -21.39
N ASP A 499 -13.63 -2.18 -20.32
CA ASP A 499 -14.48 -2.75 -19.26
C ASP A 499 -14.40 -4.25 -18.92
N ASP A 500 -13.92 -4.55 -17.69
CA ASP A 500 -14.09 -5.84 -17.01
C ASP A 500 -14.57 -5.63 -15.54
N ASP A 501 -15.69 -4.93 -15.40
CA ASP A 501 -16.50 -4.81 -14.17
C ASP A 501 -17.90 -5.43 -14.44
N ASP A 502 -18.51 -6.08 -13.44
CA ASP A 502 -19.81 -6.77 -13.46
C ASP A 502 -19.99 -7.98 -14.42
N VAL A 503 -19.75 -9.21 -13.92
CA VAL A 503 -20.33 -10.46 -14.48
C VAL A 503 -21.04 -11.29 -13.40
N ASP A 504 -22.38 -11.23 -13.39
CA ASP A 504 -23.26 -12.07 -12.55
C ASP A 504 -24.14 -12.99 -13.43
N LEU A 505 -23.75 -14.27 -13.53
CA LEU A 505 -24.55 -15.47 -13.88
C LEU A 505 -25.59 -15.43 -15.06
N ALA A 506 -25.27 -16.00 -16.26
CA ALA A 506 -26.11 -17.03 -16.97
C ALA A 506 -25.72 -17.46 -18.44
N ARG A 507 -25.52 -18.78 -18.65
CA ARG A 507 -26.09 -19.72 -19.69
C ARG A 507 -26.09 -19.51 -21.24
N ASP A 508 -25.73 -20.61 -21.95
CA ASP A 508 -26.36 -21.28 -23.15
C ASP A 508 -26.51 -20.51 -24.50
N THR A 509 -26.75 -21.04 -25.74
CA THR A 509 -26.57 -22.31 -26.55
C THR A 509 -26.98 -21.98 -28.03
N ARG A 510 -26.40 -22.44 -29.16
CA ARG A 510 -25.20 -23.25 -29.50
C ARG A 510 -24.83 -23.11 -31.03
N LEU A 511 -23.53 -22.97 -31.40
CA LEU A 511 -22.79 -23.26 -32.69
C LEU A 511 -23.31 -22.88 -34.11
N GLU A 512 -22.37 -22.75 -35.06
CA GLU A 512 -22.14 -23.58 -36.29
C GLU A 512 -21.16 -22.81 -37.25
N ASP A 513 -20.07 -23.32 -37.87
CA ASP A 513 -19.60 -24.61 -38.45
C ASP A 513 -19.87 -24.82 -39.97
N GLU A 514 -18.81 -25.08 -40.75
CA GLU A 514 -18.83 -25.76 -42.07
C GLU A 514 -17.55 -26.60 -42.31
N ASP A 515 -17.66 -27.69 -43.06
CA ASP A 515 -16.68 -28.81 -43.16
C ASP A 515 -15.41 -28.56 -44.02
N ARG A 516 -14.33 -29.33 -43.73
CA ARG A 516 -13.90 -30.50 -44.56
C ARG A 516 -12.62 -31.23 -44.11
N GLN A 517 -12.74 -32.57 -44.00
CA GLN A 517 -11.91 -33.66 -44.61
C GLN A 517 -10.37 -33.52 -44.68
N ASP A 518 -9.55 -34.56 -44.55
CA ASP A 518 -9.59 -35.94 -43.99
C ASP A 518 -8.12 -36.48 -44.13
N GLU A 519 -7.88 -37.75 -43.80
CA GLU A 519 -6.68 -38.57 -44.09
C GLU A 519 -5.38 -38.41 -43.25
N SER A 520 -4.86 -39.60 -42.91
CA SER A 520 -3.54 -40.00 -42.38
C SER A 520 -3.44 -41.52 -42.74
N PRO A 521 -2.26 -42.21 -42.86
CA PRO A 521 -1.09 -42.08 -41.97
C PRO A 521 0.34 -42.42 -42.52
N GLU A 522 1.37 -41.97 -41.79
CA GLU A 522 2.72 -42.58 -41.59
C GLU A 522 3.59 -42.99 -42.85
N PRO A 523 4.65 -43.85 -42.79
CA PRO A 523 6.03 -43.37 -42.67
C PRO A 523 7.06 -44.02 -43.66
N MET A 524 8.36 -44.05 -43.31
CA MET A 524 9.54 -44.69 -43.98
C MET A 524 10.29 -43.82 -45.03
N ILE A 525 11.60 -43.94 -45.30
CA ILE A 525 12.74 -44.70 -44.70
C ILE A 525 14.11 -43.98 -44.94
N LEU A 526 15.19 -44.57 -44.41
CA LEU A 526 16.62 -44.20 -44.51
C LEU A 526 17.23 -44.17 -45.93
N ASP A 527 18.32 -43.38 -46.07
CA ASP A 527 19.65 -43.64 -46.68
C ASP A 527 20.57 -42.48 -46.14
N ASP A 528 21.82 -42.54 -45.66
CA ASP A 528 22.99 -43.47 -45.59
C ASP A 528 24.18 -43.07 -46.53
N GLU A 529 25.42 -43.46 -46.15
CA GLU A 529 26.76 -43.11 -46.70
C GLU A 529 27.27 -41.66 -46.39
N LYS A 530 28.35 -41.41 -45.60
CA LYS A 530 29.83 -41.62 -45.74
C LYS A 530 30.59 -40.39 -46.32
N ASP A 531 31.89 -40.13 -46.09
CA ASP A 531 33.04 -40.80 -45.42
C ASP A 531 33.68 -39.85 -44.35
N GLU A 532 34.43 -40.29 -43.32
CA GLU A 532 35.92 -40.41 -43.19
C GLU A 532 36.75 -39.18 -43.69
N GLU A 533 37.88 -38.73 -43.09
CA GLU A 533 38.80 -39.34 -42.11
C GLU A 533 39.66 -38.31 -41.30
N GLU A 534 40.05 -38.69 -40.07
CA GLU A 534 41.31 -38.43 -39.32
C GLU A 534 41.94 -37.06 -38.92
N ASN A 535 42.74 -37.17 -37.84
CA ASN A 535 43.87 -36.35 -37.33
C ASN A 535 43.66 -34.95 -36.70
N ALA A 536 44.45 -34.51 -35.70
CA ALA A 536 45.18 -35.17 -34.58
C ALA A 536 45.85 -34.07 -33.71
N VAL A 537 46.15 -34.38 -32.44
CA VAL A 537 46.86 -33.49 -31.49
C VAL A 537 48.37 -33.74 -31.52
N PRO A 538 49.21 -32.72 -31.24
CA PRO A 538 50.46 -32.95 -30.52
C PRO A 538 50.58 -32.12 -29.23
N GLU A 539 51.22 -32.71 -28.21
CA GLU A 539 51.51 -32.05 -26.93
C GLU A 539 52.85 -31.28 -26.96
N GLY A 540 52.92 -30.21 -26.16
CA GLY A 540 54.08 -29.85 -25.30
C GLY A 540 55.46 -29.57 -25.91
N VAL A 541 55.87 -28.29 -25.84
CA VAL A 541 57.11 -27.85 -25.15
C VAL A 541 56.77 -26.60 -24.32
#